data_AF-A0AAW7ACN2-F1
#
_entry.id   AF-A0AAW7ACN2-F1
#
_cell.length_a   1.000
_cell.length_b   1.000
_cell.length_c   1.000
_cell.angle_alpha   90.00
_cell.angle_beta   90.00
_cell.angle_gamma   90.00
#
_symmetry.space_group_name_H-M   'P 1'
#
loop_
_entity.id
_entity.type
_entity.pdbx_description
1 polymer ?
#
loop_
_entity_poly.entity_id
_entity_poly.type
_entity_poly.pdbx_seq_one_letter_code
_entity_poly.pdbx_strand_id
1 'polypeptide(L)' 'GSGKSTLMNMLGCLDKPTDGEYQLGGQNVASLSANDLAGIRNQKIGFVFQSFNLLEYATALDNVALPLVYSG' A
#
# COMPACT_ATOMS: atom_id res chain seq x y z
N GLY A 1 2.11 15.99 15.50
CA GLY A 1 1.58 14.70 15.01
C GLY A 1 0.07 14.74 14.91
N SER A 2 -0.48 15.31 13.84
CA SER A 2 -1.94 15.40 13.67
C SER A 2 -2.56 14.13 13.05
N GLY A 3 -1.86 12.98 13.11
CA GLY A 3 -2.35 11.71 12.57
C GLY A 3 -2.28 11.53 11.04
N LYS A 4 -1.74 12.48 10.27
CA LYS A 4 -1.73 12.37 8.79
C LYS A 4 -1.01 11.13 8.27
N SER A 5 0.16 10.80 8.82
CA SER A 5 0.90 9.60 8.43
C SER A 5 0.14 8.33 8.81
N THR A 6 -0.49 8.31 9.98
CA THR A 6 -1.35 7.20 10.42
C THR A 6 -2.54 7.00 9.47
N LEU A 7 -3.19 8.09 9.07
CA LEU A 7 -4.28 8.04 8.10
C LEU A 7 -3.79 7.58 6.72
N MET A 8 -2.62 8.05 6.28
CA MET A 8 -2.02 7.61 5.01
C MET A 8 -1.71 6.11 5.02
N ASN A 9 -1.17 5.59 6.13
CA ASN A 9 -0.92 4.15 6.27
C ASN A 9 -2.22 3.33 6.27
N MET A 10 -3.27 3.79 6.95
CA MET A 10 -4.59 3.13 6.92
C MET A 10 -5.17 3.11 5.51
N LEU A 11 -5.15 4.25 4.79
CA LEU A 11 -5.59 4.32 3.38
C LEU A 11 -4.73 3.44 2.47
N GLY A 12 -3.44 3.34 2.77
CA GLY A 12 -2.49 2.48 2.09
C GLY A 12 -2.67 0.98 2.37
N CYS A 13 -3.61 0.59 3.24
CA CYS A 13 -3.74 -0.78 3.74
C CYS A 13 -2.42 -1.32 4.33
N LEU A 14 -1.57 -0.42 4.86
CA LEU A 14 -0.34 -0.74 5.59
C LEU A 14 -0.63 -0.94 7.08
N ASP A 15 -1.68 -0.28 7.58
CA ASP A 15 -2.24 -0.46 8.92
C ASP A 15 -3.74 -0.80 8.83
N LYS A 16 -4.28 -1.46 9.87
CA LYS A 16 -5.71 -1.68 10.03
C LYS A 16 -6.32 -0.66 10.99
N PRO A 17 -7.57 -0.22 10.77
CA PRO A 17 -8.28 0.59 11.76
C PRO A 17 -8.47 -0.24 13.04
N THR A 18 -8.21 0.35 14.20
CA THR A 18 -8.51 -0.27 15.50
C THR A 18 -10.02 -0.40 15.70
N ASP A 19 -10.77 0.64 15.30
CA ASP A 19 -12.22 0.71 15.32
C ASP A 19 -12.73 1.47 14.09
N GLY A 20 -14.00 1.25 13.75
CA GLY A 20 -14.64 1.84 12.58
C GLY A 20 -14.48 0.99 11.33
N GLU A 21 -14.91 1.55 10.19
CA GLU A 21 -14.95 0.82 8.93
C GLU A 21 -14.21 1.59 7.83
N TYR A 22 -13.35 0.88 7.11
CA TYR A 22 -12.74 1.37 5.89
C TYR A 22 -13.05 0.41 4.74
N GLN A 23 -13.75 0.93 3.73
CA GLN A 23 -14.06 0.20 2.51
C GLN A 23 -13.23 0.72 1.35
N LEU A 24 -12.53 -0.18 0.66
CA LEU A 24 -11.78 0.10 -0.55
C LEU A 24 -12.35 -0.72 -1.70
N GLY A 25 -12.89 -0.04 -2.72
CA GLY A 25 -13.54 -0.73 -3.84
C GLY A 25 -14.75 -1.59 -3.43
N GLY A 26 -15.47 -1.18 -2.38
CA GLY A 26 -16.63 -1.92 -1.85
C GLY A 26 -16.26 -3.10 -0.94
N GLN A 27 -14.99 -3.32 -0.65
CA GLN A 27 -14.53 -4.37 0.27
C GLN A 27 -14.07 -3.75 1.60
N ASN A 28 -14.56 -4.27 2.71
CA ASN A 28 -14.09 -3.87 4.03
C ASN A 28 -12.67 -4.42 4.25
N VAL A 29 -11.68 -3.55 4.43
CA VAL A 29 -10.27 -3.98 4.53
C VAL A 29 -9.95 -4.67 5.86
N ALA A 30 -10.76 -4.45 6.90
CA ALA A 30 -10.52 -5.04 8.21
C ALA A 30 -10.72 -6.58 8.19
N SER A 31 -11.68 -7.05 7.39
CA SER A 31 -12.01 -8.48 7.23
C SER A 31 -11.06 -9.25 6.30
N LEU A 32 -10.18 -8.54 5.58
CA LEU A 32 -9.23 -9.15 4.64
C LEU A 32 -8.02 -9.75 5.34
N SER A 33 -7.52 -10.86 4.80
CA SER A 33 -6.27 -11.47 5.25
C SER A 33 -5.06 -10.61 4.84
N ALA A 34 -3.89 -10.88 5.43
CA ALA A 34 -2.66 -10.18 5.05
C ALA A 34 -2.31 -10.35 3.55
N ASN A 35 -2.61 -11.53 2.99
CA ASN A 35 -2.38 -11.83 1.57
C ASN A 35 -3.35 -11.06 0.68
N ASP A 36 -4.64 -10.99 1.04
CA ASP A 36 -5.63 -10.22 0.29
C ASP A 36 -5.28 -8.72 0.30
N LEU A 37 -4.83 -8.21 1.45
CA LEU A 37 -4.36 -6.82 1.57
C LEU A 37 -3.12 -6.58 0.71
N ALA A 38 -2.19 -7.54 0.62
CA ALA A 38 -1.04 -7.44 -0.28
C ALA A 38 -1.47 -7.38 -1.75
N GLY A 39 -2.43 -8.21 -2.15
CA GLY A 39 -3.00 -8.20 -3.49
C GLY A 39 -3.69 -6.87 -3.83
N ILE A 40 -4.50 -6.34 -2.91
CA ILE A 40 -5.14 -5.03 -3.09
C ILE A 40 -4.11 -3.90 -3.19
N ARG A 41 -3.07 -3.90 -2.32
CA ARG A 41 -2.00 -2.90 -2.40
C ARG A 41 -1.33 -2.94 -3.77
N ASN A 42 -0.99 -4.14 -4.26
CA ASN A 42 -0.34 -4.31 -5.55
C ASN A 42 -1.21 -3.81 -6.72
N GLN A 43 -2.53 -4.04 -6.67
CA GLN A 43 -3.44 -3.76 -7.78
C GLN A 43 -4.11 -2.38 -7.74
N LYS A 44 -4.25 -1.77 -6.56
CA LYS A 44 -5.10 -0.58 -6.36
C LYS A 44 -4.35 0.62 -5.76
N ILE A 45 -3.16 0.43 -5.21
CA ILE A 45 -2.47 1.46 -4.43
C ILE A 45 -1.05 1.67 -4.94
N GLY A 46 -0.77 2.88 -5.41
CA GLY A 46 0.59 3.36 -5.67
C GLY A 46 1.05 4.31 -4.57
N PHE A 47 2.27 4.16 -4.08
CA PHE A 47 2.85 5.05 -3.07
C PHE A 47 3.89 5.98 -3.69
N VAL A 48 3.77 7.27 -3.37
CA VAL A 48 4.81 8.28 -3.65
C VAL A 48 5.17 8.94 -2.33
N PHE A 49 6.46 8.97 -2.03
CA PHE A 49 6.99 9.47 -0.76
C PHE A 49 7.82 10.74 -0.99
N GLN A 50 7.97 11.54 0.07
CA GLN A 50 8.80 12.75 0.04
C GLN A 50 10.29 12.41 -0.16
N SER A 51 10.78 11.36 0.50
CA SER A 51 12.09 10.77 0.23
C SER A 51 11.92 9.68 -0.83
N PHE A 52 12.79 9.68 -1.85
CA PHE A 52 12.72 8.69 -2.91
C PHE A 52 13.15 7.31 -2.39
N ASN A 53 12.22 6.36 -2.33
CA ASN A 53 12.48 4.96 -1.95
C ASN A 53 12.93 4.13 -3.16
N LEU A 54 13.93 4.63 -3.90
CA LEU A 54 14.48 3.95 -5.07
C LEU A 54 15.66 3.06 -4.67
N LEU A 55 15.78 1.91 -5.31
CA LEU A 55 16.94 1.04 -5.22
C LEU A 55 18.10 1.66 -6.01
N GLU A 56 19.14 2.10 -5.30
CA GLU A 56 20.30 2.81 -5.89
C GLU A 56 21.07 1.99 -6.93
N TYR A 57 21.03 0.66 -6.80
CA TYR A 57 21.73 -0.28 -7.68
C TYR A 57 20.91 -0.71 -8.91
N ALA A 58 19.66 -0.24 -9.04
CA ALA A 58 18.73 -0.66 -10.08
C ALA A 58 18.41 0.49 -11.04
N THR A 59 18.09 0.18 -12.29
CA THR A 59 17.69 1.21 -13.24
C THR A 59 16.32 1.81 -12.90
N ALA A 60 15.97 2.94 -13.52
CA ALA A 60 14.62 3.50 -13.38
C ALA A 60 13.54 2.51 -13.87
N LEU A 61 13.83 1.75 -14.93
CA LEU A 61 12.92 0.73 -15.43
C LEU A 61 12.73 -0.40 -14.40
N ASP A 62 13.81 -0.87 -13.79
CA ASP A 62 13.76 -1.93 -12.78
C ASP A 62 12.98 -1.48 -11.53
N ASN A 63 13.19 -0.25 -11.07
CA ASN A 63 12.45 0.34 -9.94
C ASN A 63 10.94 0.40 -10.21
N VAL A 64 10.54 0.76 -11.44
CA VAL A 64 9.12 0.83 -11.85
C VAL A 64 8.53 -0.56 -12.07
N ALA A 65 9.34 -1.53 -12.51
CA ALA A 65 8.90 -2.91 -12.74
C ALA A 65 8.83 -3.74 -11.46
N LEU A 66 9.51 -3.34 -10.38
CA LEU A 66 9.58 -4.10 -9.12
C LEU A 66 8.20 -4.53 -8.56
N PRO A 67 7.15 -3.69 -8.54
CA PRO A 67 5.82 -4.13 -8.09
C PRO A 67 5.21 -5.25 -8.94
N LEU A 68 5.57 -5.35 -10.23
CA LEU A 68 5.06 -6.40 -11.15
C LEU A 68 5.61 -7.79 -10.81
N VAL A 69 6.75 -7.89 -10.11
CA VAL A 69 7.27 -9.18 -9.64
C VAL A 69 6.32 -9.80 -8.61
N TYR A 70 5.60 -8.97 -7.86
CA TYR A 70 4.67 -9.37 -6.81
C TYR A 70 3.21 -9.44 -7.27
N SER A 71 2.93 -9.21 -8.56
CA SER A 71 1.57 -9.26 -9.11
C SER A 71 1.12 -10.68 -9.52
N GLY A 72 1.91 -11.70 -9.20
CA GLY A 72 1.66 -13.12 -9.50
C GLY A 72 1.14 -13.91 -8.32
#